data_AF-A0A6C0BCR0-F1
#
_entry.id   AF-A0A6C0BCR0-F1
#
_cell.length_a   1.000
_cell.length_b   1.000
_cell.length_c   1.000
_cell.angle_alpha   90.00
_cell.angle_beta   90.00
_cell.angle_gamma   90.00
#
_symmetry.space_group_name_H-M   'P 1'
#
loop_
_entity.id
_entity.type
_entity.pdbx_description
1 polymer ?
#
loop_
_entity_poly.entity_id
_entity_poly.type
_entity_poly.pdbx_seq_one_letter_code
_entity_poly.pdbx_strand_id
1 'polypeptide(L)'
;MEYNVEQEFNMKSRICHIHCMNLENIEWFNDYINIINNLFSIIITYSFGENKNNLLEFTIIKVPNRGADIGPKMIVIDYLKDKEYTHVLFLHSKSDKYKRDLYLKKLLVDKNGIKFLTEYEGNGVFPNLLIYKNKNIESISNINDINSLSNWGINEHHINYLHNFLDIKYRDYLFVEGNFYLLDRKICEKIFGNDDLYKRLNDENSFDCNWVRYRYCMHYRSDERMFRTYKKNKLHGNNFATQLGKKGLPDGMIEHAFERIIINTINNINGSYHVVNNEEFENYRISE
;
A
#
# COMPACT_ATOMS: atom_id res chain seq x y z
N MET A 1 2.39 -1.17 -18.06
CA MET A 1 2.06 0.13 -17.42
C MET A 1 3.05 1.22 -17.88
N GLU A 2 2.77 2.52 -17.71
CA GLU A 2 3.70 3.60 -18.12
C GLU A 2 4.63 3.99 -16.97
N TYR A 3 5.94 3.81 -17.16
CA TYR A 3 6.99 4.21 -16.21
C TYR A 3 8.34 4.32 -16.93
N ASN A 4 9.30 5.01 -16.31
CA ASN A 4 10.66 5.15 -16.81
C ASN A 4 11.65 4.52 -15.83
N VAL A 5 12.34 3.45 -16.23
CA VAL A 5 13.45 2.89 -15.47
C VAL A 5 14.67 3.75 -15.75
N GLU A 6 15.07 4.56 -14.76
CA GLU A 6 16.22 5.47 -14.88
C GLU A 6 17.52 4.75 -14.56
N GLN A 7 17.45 3.71 -13.74
CA GLN A 7 18.59 2.90 -13.32
C GLN A 7 18.11 1.51 -12.94
N GLU A 8 18.83 0.48 -13.37
CA GLU A 8 18.59 -0.91 -12.99
C GLU A 8 19.84 -1.48 -12.32
N PHE A 9 19.65 -2.21 -11.22
CA PHE A 9 20.73 -2.87 -10.49
C PHE A 9 20.43 -4.37 -10.36
N ASN A 10 21.47 -5.17 -10.14
CA ASN A 10 21.32 -6.62 -10.05
C ASN A 10 20.40 -7.01 -8.88
N MET A 11 19.47 -7.92 -9.15
CA MET A 11 18.38 -8.23 -8.23
C MET A 11 18.58 -9.55 -7.47
N LYS A 12 18.37 -9.49 -6.15
CA LYS A 12 18.11 -10.62 -5.26
C LYS A 12 16.64 -11.01 -5.38
N SER A 13 16.30 -12.22 -4.92
CA SER A 13 14.91 -12.70 -4.91
C SER A 13 14.01 -11.98 -3.89
N ARG A 14 14.60 -11.35 -2.86
CA ARG A 14 13.89 -10.54 -1.87
C ARG A 14 13.95 -9.08 -2.28
N ILE A 15 12.79 -8.47 -2.47
CA ILE A 15 12.68 -7.09 -2.95
C ILE A 15 12.20 -6.18 -1.82
N CYS A 16 12.79 -5.00 -1.71
CA CYS A 16 12.23 -3.91 -0.92
C CYS A 16 11.82 -2.79 -1.87
N HIS A 17 10.51 -2.52 -1.93
CA HIS A 17 9.96 -1.40 -2.68
C HIS A 17 9.80 -0.20 -1.74
N ILE A 18 10.47 0.89 -2.05
CA ILE A 18 10.31 2.18 -1.37
C ILE A 18 9.63 3.15 -2.34
N HIS A 19 8.42 3.60 -2.01
CA HIS A 19 7.79 4.69 -2.76
C HIS A 19 8.00 6.04 -2.07
N CYS A 20 8.56 7.00 -2.81
CA CYS A 20 8.76 8.38 -2.39
C CYS A 20 8.03 9.34 -3.33
N MET A 21 7.08 10.14 -2.84
CA MET A 21 6.40 11.12 -3.71
C MET A 21 7.41 12.13 -4.31
N ASN A 22 8.31 12.66 -3.47
CA ASN A 22 9.51 13.40 -3.89
C ASN A 22 10.73 12.53 -3.53
N LEU A 23 11.65 12.34 -4.48
CA LEU A 23 12.84 11.51 -4.30
C LEU A 23 13.73 11.98 -3.13
N GLU A 24 13.73 13.29 -2.82
CA GLU A 24 14.46 13.85 -1.66
C GLU A 24 14.06 13.18 -0.34
N ASN A 25 12.81 12.69 -0.23
CA ASN A 25 12.29 12.02 0.96
C ASN A 25 12.90 10.62 1.20
N ILE A 26 13.78 10.13 0.32
CA ILE A 26 14.51 8.88 0.54
C ILE A 26 15.37 8.94 1.81
N GLU A 27 15.81 10.14 2.20
CA GLU A 27 16.60 10.37 3.41
C GLU A 27 15.88 9.89 4.69
N TRP A 28 14.54 9.81 4.66
CA TRP A 28 13.75 9.34 5.80
C TRP A 28 13.94 7.85 6.10
N PHE A 29 14.60 7.12 5.20
CA PHE A 29 14.92 5.71 5.37
C PHE A 29 16.40 5.48 5.69
N ASN A 30 17.22 6.53 5.84
CA ASN A 30 18.68 6.42 6.01
C ASN A 30 19.10 5.49 7.15
N ASP A 31 18.35 5.48 8.26
CA ASP A 31 18.63 4.63 9.42
C ASP A 31 18.50 3.13 9.11
N TYR A 32 17.70 2.77 8.09
CA TYR A 32 17.39 1.38 7.73
C TYR A 32 17.97 0.97 6.38
N ILE A 33 18.18 1.91 5.45
CA ILE A 33 18.42 1.64 4.03
C ILE A 33 19.67 0.78 3.81
N ASN A 34 20.73 1.00 4.58
CA ASN A 34 21.96 0.21 4.49
C ASN A 34 21.74 -1.24 4.94
N ILE A 35 20.96 -1.43 6.01
CA ILE A 35 20.64 -2.78 6.53
C ILE A 35 19.73 -3.51 5.53
N ILE A 36 18.74 -2.81 4.99
CA ILE A 36 17.84 -3.33 3.96
C ILE A 36 18.64 -3.71 2.71
N ASN A 37 19.53 -2.86 2.21
CA ASN A 37 20.30 -3.11 0.98
C ASN A 37 21.18 -4.36 1.08
N ASN A 38 21.68 -4.67 2.27
CA ASN A 38 22.46 -5.88 2.51
C ASN A 38 21.62 -7.16 2.30
N LEU A 39 20.31 -7.11 2.56
CA LEU A 39 19.45 -8.29 2.60
C LEU A 39 18.40 -8.35 1.48
N PHE A 40 18.00 -7.20 0.94
CA PHE A 40 17.04 -7.03 -0.14
C PHE A 40 17.69 -6.34 -1.32
N SER A 41 17.15 -6.53 -2.52
CA SER A 41 17.33 -5.57 -3.61
C SER A 41 16.30 -4.46 -3.47
N ILE A 42 16.76 -3.21 -3.51
CA ILE A 42 15.91 -2.05 -3.33
C ILE A 42 15.46 -1.51 -4.69
N ILE A 43 14.15 -1.33 -4.83
CA ILE A 43 13.51 -0.62 -5.92
C ILE A 43 12.89 0.66 -5.35
N ILE A 44 13.36 1.81 -5.81
CA ILE A 44 12.80 3.10 -5.43
C ILE A 44 11.91 3.59 -6.57
N THR A 45 10.66 3.90 -6.24
CA THR A 45 9.75 4.60 -7.16
C THR A 45 9.55 6.03 -6.70
N TYR A 46 9.52 6.97 -7.64
CA TYR A 46 9.28 8.37 -7.31
C TYR A 46 8.55 9.17 -8.38
N SER A 47 7.86 10.24 -7.97
CA SER A 47 7.04 11.05 -8.87
C SER A 47 7.63 12.44 -9.15
N PHE A 48 8.25 13.06 -8.15
CA PHE A 48 8.86 14.40 -8.25
C PHE A 48 10.32 14.40 -7.82
N GLY A 49 11.08 15.36 -8.37
CA GLY A 49 12.52 15.48 -8.16
C GLY A 49 13.33 14.91 -9.33
N GLU A 50 14.64 14.89 -9.14
CA GLU A 50 15.63 14.38 -10.09
C GLU A 50 16.60 13.47 -9.37
N ASN A 51 17.00 12.37 -10.01
CA ASN A 51 18.02 11.47 -9.49
C ASN A 51 19.43 12.11 -9.59
N LYS A 52 19.71 13.07 -8.70
CA LYS A 52 21.01 13.76 -8.60
C LYS A 52 21.99 13.07 -7.66
N ASN A 53 21.49 12.22 -6.78
CA ASN A 53 22.23 11.74 -5.61
C ASN A 53 23.06 10.48 -5.86
N ASN A 54 23.30 10.08 -7.12
CA ASN A 54 24.05 8.86 -7.43
C ASN A 54 23.59 7.68 -6.55
N LEU A 55 22.29 7.39 -6.54
CA LEU A 55 21.70 6.22 -5.88
C LEU A 55 22.09 4.93 -6.62
N LEU A 56 23.38 4.74 -6.92
CA LEU A 56 23.95 3.81 -7.89
C LEU A 56 23.70 2.34 -7.56
N GLU A 57 23.32 2.05 -6.31
CA GLU A 57 23.09 0.69 -5.82
C GLU A 57 21.63 0.24 -5.91
N PHE A 58 20.71 1.14 -6.30
CA PHE A 58 19.27 0.87 -6.28
C PHE A 58 18.70 0.84 -7.69
N THR A 59 17.63 0.08 -7.90
CA THR A 59 16.81 0.26 -9.10
C THR A 59 15.93 1.48 -8.90
N ILE A 60 15.97 2.43 -9.84
CA ILE A 60 15.25 3.71 -9.75
C ILE A 60 14.22 3.77 -10.87
N ILE A 61 12.95 3.94 -10.51
CA ILE A 61 11.83 4.01 -11.45
C ILE A 61 11.05 5.31 -11.23
N LYS A 62 11.04 6.17 -12.23
CA LYS A 62 10.18 7.36 -12.23
C LYS A 62 8.77 6.99 -12.68
N VAL A 63 7.78 7.39 -11.90
CA VAL A 63 6.37 7.04 -12.07
C VAL A 63 5.48 8.29 -12.11
N PRO A 64 4.31 8.24 -12.76
CA PRO A 64 3.33 9.32 -12.64
C PRO A 64 2.84 9.48 -11.19
N ASN A 65 2.56 10.71 -10.75
CA ASN A 65 1.90 10.97 -9.45
C ASN A 65 0.40 10.66 -9.50
N ARG A 66 0.04 9.40 -9.77
CA ARG A 66 -1.35 8.94 -9.85
C ARG A 66 -1.50 7.62 -9.08
N GLY A 67 -2.72 7.34 -8.61
CA GLY A 67 -2.98 6.19 -7.75
C GLY A 67 -2.23 6.22 -6.41
N ALA A 68 -1.70 7.38 -6.01
CA ALA A 68 -0.89 7.65 -4.82
C ALA A 68 0.12 6.54 -4.49
N ASP A 69 -0.09 5.78 -3.43
CA ASP A 69 0.83 4.72 -2.98
C ASP A 69 0.53 3.34 -3.58
N ILE A 70 -0.60 3.17 -4.27
CA ILE A 70 -0.98 1.92 -4.94
C ILE A 70 -0.48 1.86 -6.38
N GLY A 71 -0.60 2.94 -7.14
CA GLY A 71 -0.08 3.02 -8.51
C GLY A 71 1.39 2.59 -8.65
N PRO A 72 2.30 3.11 -7.80
CA PRO A 72 3.70 2.69 -7.76
C PRO A 72 3.91 1.22 -7.41
N LYS A 73 3.08 0.63 -6.53
CA LYS A 73 3.15 -0.81 -6.22
C LYS A 73 2.82 -1.65 -7.45
N MET A 74 1.76 -1.27 -8.18
CA MET A 74 1.38 -1.93 -9.44
C MET A 74 2.48 -1.85 -10.49
N ILE A 75 3.12 -0.68 -10.64
CA ILE A 75 4.26 -0.50 -11.54
C ILE A 75 5.43 -1.40 -11.15
N VAL A 76 5.76 -1.51 -9.85
CA VAL A 76 6.83 -2.41 -9.41
C VAL A 76 6.48 -3.86 -9.71
N ILE A 77 5.24 -4.29 -9.50
CA ILE A 77 4.85 -5.66 -9.84
C ILE A 77 4.88 -5.91 -11.35
N ASP A 78 4.46 -4.97 -12.21
CA ASP A 78 4.62 -5.07 -13.67
C ASP A 78 6.11 -5.13 -14.08
N TYR A 79 6.97 -4.33 -13.45
CA TYR A 79 8.42 -4.38 -13.68
C TYR A 79 9.07 -5.71 -13.26
N LEU A 80 8.52 -6.36 -12.22
CA LEU A 80 9.01 -7.62 -11.67
C LEU A 80 8.44 -8.86 -12.39
N LYS A 81 7.45 -8.74 -13.28
CA LYS A 81 6.71 -9.89 -13.85
C LYS A 81 7.62 -10.94 -14.51
N ASP A 82 8.66 -10.48 -15.19
CA ASP A 82 9.63 -11.31 -15.92
C ASP A 82 10.91 -11.58 -15.10
N LYS A 83 10.91 -11.24 -13.81
CA LYS A 83 12.05 -11.40 -12.90
C LYS A 83 11.74 -12.43 -11.81
N GLU A 84 12.77 -13.10 -11.33
CA GLU A 84 12.64 -14.03 -10.21
C GLU A 84 12.64 -13.25 -8.89
N TYR A 85 11.51 -13.31 -8.17
CA TYR A 85 11.39 -12.80 -6.81
C TYR A 85 10.44 -13.68 -6.00
N THR A 86 10.61 -13.68 -4.69
CA THR A 86 9.76 -14.43 -3.76
C THR A 86 8.83 -13.51 -2.99
N HIS A 87 9.35 -12.37 -2.50
CA HIS A 87 8.61 -11.45 -1.66
C HIS A 87 8.98 -10.00 -1.94
N VAL A 88 8.04 -9.09 -1.66
CA VAL A 88 8.22 -7.65 -1.73
C VAL A 88 7.87 -7.03 -0.38
N LEU A 89 8.85 -6.36 0.23
CA LEU A 89 8.67 -5.49 1.38
C LEU A 89 8.26 -4.11 0.88
N PHE A 90 7.01 -3.73 1.10
CA PHE A 90 6.48 -2.44 0.70
C PHE A 90 6.67 -1.40 1.81
N LEU A 91 7.36 -0.32 1.49
CA LEU A 91 7.57 0.85 2.34
C LEU A 91 7.10 2.11 1.60
N HIS A 92 6.48 3.04 2.32
CA HIS A 92 5.94 4.27 1.72
C HIS A 92 6.37 5.52 2.49
N SER A 93 6.81 6.57 1.79
CA SER A 93 7.15 7.85 2.40
C SER A 93 5.90 8.53 2.97
N LYS A 94 5.75 8.54 4.30
CA LYS A 94 4.68 9.31 4.98
C LYS A 94 5.24 10.67 5.40
N SER A 95 4.58 11.76 5.01
CA SER A 95 4.99 13.12 5.40
C SER A 95 4.88 13.38 6.90
N ASP A 96 3.96 12.70 7.58
CA ASP A 96 3.81 12.75 9.03
C ASP A 96 4.92 11.92 9.70
N LYS A 97 5.91 12.60 10.30
CA LYS A 97 7.07 11.97 10.93
C LYS A 97 6.66 10.98 12.03
N TYR A 98 5.68 11.33 12.86
CA TYR A 98 5.27 10.45 13.96
C TYR A 98 4.66 9.15 13.43
N LYS A 99 3.74 9.23 12.46
CA LYS A 99 3.19 8.03 11.81
C LYS A 99 4.26 7.22 11.07
N ARG A 100 5.16 7.90 10.36
CA ARG A 100 6.28 7.25 9.67
C ARG A 100 7.16 6.46 10.64
N ASP A 101 7.60 7.10 11.72
CA ASP A 101 8.43 6.48 12.75
C ASP A 101 7.69 5.32 13.43
N LEU A 102 6.39 5.44 13.66
CA LEU A 102 5.55 4.37 14.21
C LEU A 102 5.53 3.13 13.29
N TYR A 103 5.31 3.32 11.99
CA TYR A 103 5.21 2.22 11.03
C TYR A 103 6.57 1.55 10.80
N LEU A 104 7.62 2.35 10.58
CA LEU A 104 8.98 1.85 10.41
C LEU A 104 9.44 1.09 11.65
N LYS A 105 9.27 1.66 12.86
CA LYS A 105 9.74 0.99 14.08
C LYS A 105 8.97 -0.28 14.40
N LYS A 106 7.68 -0.41 14.03
CA LYS A 106 6.92 -1.64 14.27
C LYS A 106 7.25 -2.77 13.30
N LEU A 107 7.75 -2.47 12.09
CA LEU A 107 8.07 -3.49 11.09
C LEU A 107 9.58 -3.74 10.97
N LEU A 108 10.39 -2.69 11.09
CA LEU A 108 11.85 -2.67 10.95
C LEU A 108 12.48 -2.36 12.32
N VAL A 109 12.14 -3.14 13.35
CA VAL A 109 12.54 -2.89 14.75
C VAL A 109 14.06 -2.69 14.89
N ASP A 110 14.82 -3.63 14.33
CA ASP A 110 16.28 -3.63 14.31
C ASP A 110 16.79 -4.56 13.18
N LYS A 111 18.10 -4.79 13.14
CA LYS A 111 18.75 -5.68 12.17
C LYS A 111 18.15 -7.10 12.21
N ASN A 112 17.80 -7.61 13.39
CA ASN A 112 17.22 -8.94 13.54
C ASN A 112 15.79 -8.97 13.02
N GLY A 113 15.02 -7.91 13.24
CA GLY A 113 13.71 -7.76 12.61
C GLY A 113 13.78 -7.76 11.08
N ILE A 114 14.75 -7.04 10.50
CA ILE A 114 14.95 -7.05 9.04
C ILE A 114 15.40 -8.44 8.55
N LYS A 115 16.26 -9.13 9.31
CA LYS A 115 16.70 -10.51 9.01
C LYS A 115 15.52 -11.48 9.02
N PHE A 116 14.64 -11.41 10.03
CA PHE A 116 13.41 -12.20 10.09
C PHE A 116 12.56 -12.03 8.83
N LEU A 117 12.38 -10.80 8.34
CA LEU A 117 11.62 -10.55 7.09
C LEU A 117 12.23 -11.23 5.87
N THR A 118 13.55 -11.48 5.87
CA THR A 118 14.26 -12.12 4.73
C THR A 118 14.17 -13.64 4.76
N GLU A 119 13.97 -14.20 5.95
CA GLU A 119 13.86 -15.63 6.21
C GLU A 119 12.40 -16.09 6.21
N TYR A 120 11.44 -15.17 6.39
CA TYR A 120 10.01 -15.50 6.42
C TYR A 120 9.52 -16.07 5.07
N GLU A 121 8.84 -17.22 5.11
CA GLU A 121 8.35 -17.95 3.92
C GLU A 121 6.82 -17.93 3.75
N GLY A 122 6.08 -17.31 4.69
CA GLY A 122 4.63 -17.20 4.60
C GLY A 122 4.16 -16.11 3.63
N ASN A 123 2.84 -15.91 3.55
CA ASN A 123 2.25 -15.00 2.56
C ASN A 123 2.31 -13.52 2.93
N GLY A 124 2.45 -13.19 4.21
CA GLY A 124 2.67 -11.80 4.59
C GLY A 124 3.19 -11.57 6.00
N VAL A 125 3.87 -10.45 6.17
CA VAL A 125 4.28 -9.93 7.49
C VAL A 125 3.77 -8.50 7.63
N PHE A 126 3.12 -8.23 8.76
CA PHE A 126 2.49 -6.96 9.04
C PHE A 126 2.99 -6.37 10.36
N PRO A 127 3.14 -5.03 10.46
CA PRO A 127 3.28 -4.39 11.75
C PRO A 127 2.02 -4.62 12.58
N ASN A 128 2.13 -4.68 13.92
CA ASN A 128 0.98 -4.71 14.82
C ASN A 128 0.24 -3.36 14.83
N LEU A 129 -0.52 -3.12 13.76
CA LEU A 129 -1.37 -1.95 13.49
C LEU A 129 -2.70 -2.44 12.92
N LEU A 130 -3.20 -3.53 13.50
CA LEU A 130 -4.43 -4.16 13.05
C LEU A 130 -5.63 -3.28 13.37
N ILE A 131 -6.45 -3.08 12.36
CA ILE A 131 -7.73 -2.39 12.44
C ILE A 131 -8.82 -3.40 12.14
N TYR A 132 -9.82 -3.47 13.02
CA TYR A 132 -11.02 -4.25 12.82
C TYR A 132 -12.23 -3.32 12.77
N LYS A 133 -12.97 -3.34 11.65
CA LYS A 133 -14.15 -2.47 11.42
C LYS A 133 -13.88 -0.99 11.77
N ASN A 134 -12.76 -0.44 11.30
CA ASN A 134 -12.31 0.94 11.55
C ASN A 134 -11.98 1.30 13.02
N LYS A 135 -11.78 0.31 13.92
CA LYS A 135 -11.19 0.52 15.24
C LYS A 135 -9.89 -0.25 15.39
N ASN A 136 -8.91 0.32 16.08
CA ASN A 136 -7.67 -0.39 16.43
C ASN A 136 -8.01 -1.57 17.36
N ILE A 137 -7.51 -2.77 17.04
CA ILE A 137 -7.79 -3.98 17.84
C ILE A 137 -7.34 -3.81 19.29
N GLU A 138 -6.21 -3.14 19.53
CA GLU A 138 -5.73 -2.88 20.90
C GLU A 138 -6.70 -2.01 21.72
N SER A 139 -7.58 -1.27 21.06
CA SER A 139 -8.62 -0.45 21.69
C SER A 139 -9.96 -1.17 21.87
N ILE A 140 -10.12 -2.38 21.33
CA ILE A 140 -11.34 -3.17 21.46
C ILE A 140 -11.29 -3.90 22.79
N SER A 141 -11.95 -3.34 23.80
CA SER A 141 -11.93 -3.87 25.16
C SER A 141 -13.03 -4.91 25.42
N ASN A 142 -14.13 -4.90 24.66
CA ASN A 142 -15.26 -5.81 24.87
C ASN A 142 -16.00 -6.17 23.57
N ILE A 143 -16.67 -7.32 23.54
CA ILE A 143 -17.47 -7.82 22.42
C ILE A 143 -18.60 -6.85 21.97
N ASN A 144 -19.12 -6.04 22.89
CA ASN A 144 -20.13 -5.03 22.56
C ASN A 144 -19.58 -3.90 21.67
N ASP A 145 -18.27 -3.62 21.73
CA ASP A 145 -17.62 -2.68 20.82
C ASP A 145 -17.57 -3.19 19.39
N ILE A 146 -17.59 -4.52 19.19
CA ILE A 146 -17.56 -5.18 17.88
C ILE A 146 -18.94 -5.18 17.21
N ASN A 147 -19.99 -5.38 18.01
CA ASN A 147 -21.38 -5.48 17.54
C ASN A 147 -21.98 -4.11 17.15
N SER A 148 -21.47 -3.02 17.72
CA SER A 148 -21.89 -1.64 17.37
C SER A 148 -21.22 -1.10 16.09
N LEU A 149 -20.18 -1.78 15.60
CA LEU A 149 -19.46 -1.36 14.40
C LEU A 149 -20.16 -1.85 13.13
N SER A 150 -20.59 -0.89 12.34
CA SER A 150 -21.18 -1.11 11.02
C SER A 150 -20.12 -0.97 9.93
N ASN A 151 -20.05 -2.01 9.09
CA ASN A 151 -19.41 -2.08 7.77
C ASN A 151 -18.00 -1.44 7.62
N TRP A 152 -17.55 -1.32 6.37
CA TRP A 152 -16.28 -0.68 6.02
C TRP A 152 -16.34 0.86 6.03
N GLY A 153 -17.48 1.43 6.42
CA GLY A 153 -17.75 2.86 6.33
C GLY A 153 -17.78 3.33 4.87
N ILE A 154 -17.19 4.50 4.63
CA ILE A 154 -17.25 5.19 3.34
C ILE A 154 -16.64 4.40 2.17
N ASN A 155 -15.71 3.46 2.41
CA ASN A 155 -15.03 2.68 1.36
C ASN A 155 -15.72 1.37 0.96
N GLU A 156 -16.84 1.03 1.57
CA GLU A 156 -17.50 -0.28 1.35
C GLU A 156 -17.76 -0.58 -0.14
N HIS A 157 -18.14 0.44 -0.91
CA HIS A 157 -18.36 0.29 -2.35
C HIS A 157 -17.11 -0.21 -3.09
N HIS A 158 -15.96 0.42 -2.83
CA HIS A 158 -14.68 0.08 -3.48
C HIS A 158 -14.15 -1.27 -3.05
N ILE A 159 -14.31 -1.62 -1.76
CA ILE A 159 -13.86 -2.91 -1.24
C ILE A 159 -14.69 -4.05 -1.84
N ASN A 160 -16.01 -3.88 -1.93
CA ASN A 160 -16.87 -4.87 -2.59
C ASN A 160 -16.55 -5.00 -4.07
N TYR A 161 -16.26 -3.89 -4.75
CA TYR A 161 -15.77 -3.92 -6.14
C TYR A 161 -14.49 -4.73 -6.25
N LEU A 162 -13.47 -4.45 -5.43
CA LEU A 162 -12.19 -5.16 -5.46
C LEU A 162 -12.34 -6.65 -5.11
N HIS A 163 -13.16 -6.99 -4.11
CA HIS A 163 -13.44 -8.39 -3.78
C HIS A 163 -14.04 -9.15 -4.96
N ASN A 164 -15.00 -8.54 -5.67
CA ASN A 164 -15.60 -9.17 -6.84
C ASN A 164 -14.62 -9.24 -8.01
N PHE A 165 -13.87 -8.16 -8.26
CA PHE A 165 -12.92 -8.05 -9.37
C PHE A 165 -11.75 -9.04 -9.23
N LEU A 166 -11.26 -9.25 -8.01
CA LEU A 166 -10.12 -10.12 -7.72
C LEU A 166 -10.53 -11.54 -7.27
N ASP A 167 -11.82 -11.88 -7.31
CA ASP A 167 -12.38 -13.13 -6.77
C ASP A 167 -11.85 -13.44 -5.36
N ILE A 168 -12.11 -12.52 -4.43
CA ILE A 168 -11.83 -12.65 -3.00
C ILE A 168 -13.17 -12.91 -2.29
N LYS A 169 -13.37 -14.17 -1.92
CA LYS A 169 -14.58 -14.68 -1.27
C LYS A 169 -14.54 -14.50 0.25
N TYR A 170 -13.35 -14.54 0.83
CA TYR A 170 -13.17 -14.27 2.24
C TYR A 170 -13.41 -12.78 2.52
N ARG A 171 -14.39 -12.48 3.37
CA ARG A 171 -14.81 -11.11 3.70
C ARG A 171 -14.83 -10.94 5.19
N ASP A 172 -13.71 -10.50 5.73
CA ASP A 172 -13.63 -9.99 7.10
C ASP A 172 -13.28 -8.51 7.08
N TYR A 173 -13.49 -7.82 8.20
CA TYR A 173 -13.25 -6.39 8.38
C TYR A 173 -11.88 -6.09 8.99
N LEU A 174 -10.97 -7.07 8.92
CA LEU A 174 -9.61 -7.00 9.44
C LEU A 174 -8.66 -6.48 8.37
N PHE A 175 -7.88 -5.47 8.71
CA PHE A 175 -6.83 -4.93 7.84
C PHE A 175 -5.69 -4.31 8.65
N VAL A 176 -4.62 -3.91 7.95
CA VAL A 176 -3.46 -3.25 8.56
C VAL A 176 -3.36 -1.84 7.99
N GLU A 177 -3.32 -0.83 8.85
CA GLU A 177 -3.15 0.57 8.42
C GLU A 177 -1.70 0.83 7.99
N GLY A 178 -1.52 1.67 6.97
CA GLY A 178 -0.26 2.38 6.74
C GLY A 178 0.44 1.97 5.47
N ASN A 179 0.03 0.87 4.84
CA ASN A 179 0.59 0.34 3.59
C ASN A 179 2.05 -0.17 3.72
N PHE A 180 2.45 -0.60 4.93
CA PHE A 180 3.74 -1.22 5.26
C PHE A 180 3.55 -2.71 5.53
N TYR A 181 4.15 -3.56 4.70
CA TYR A 181 4.06 -5.02 4.84
C TYR A 181 5.04 -5.74 3.93
N LEU A 182 5.43 -6.95 4.30
CA LEU A 182 6.04 -7.94 3.40
C LEU A 182 4.91 -8.78 2.80
N LEU A 183 4.93 -9.02 1.49
CA LEU A 183 3.99 -9.93 0.83
C LEU A 183 4.73 -10.89 -0.09
N ASP A 184 4.25 -12.12 -0.17
CA ASP A 184 4.75 -13.08 -1.14
C ASP A 184 4.28 -12.74 -2.57
N ARG A 185 5.01 -13.26 -3.55
CA ARG A 185 4.79 -13.03 -4.98
C ARG A 185 3.34 -13.28 -5.40
N LYS A 186 2.71 -14.35 -4.93
CA LYS A 186 1.34 -14.71 -5.33
C LYS A 186 0.33 -13.64 -4.91
N ILE A 187 0.49 -13.09 -3.70
CA ILE A 187 -0.37 -12.02 -3.20
C ILE A 187 -0.09 -10.72 -3.94
N CYS A 188 1.18 -10.39 -4.17
CA CYS A 188 1.58 -9.22 -4.96
C CYS A 188 0.97 -9.23 -6.37
N GLU A 189 1.13 -10.32 -7.11
CA GLU A 189 0.60 -10.47 -8.47
C GLU A 189 -0.93 -10.42 -8.49
N LYS A 190 -1.58 -11.07 -7.52
CA LYS A 190 -3.05 -11.06 -7.44
C LYS A 190 -3.61 -9.65 -7.23
N ILE A 191 -3.02 -8.84 -6.36
CA ILE A 191 -3.58 -7.54 -5.98
C ILE A 191 -3.09 -6.42 -6.91
N PHE A 192 -1.82 -6.46 -7.31
CA PHE A 192 -1.16 -5.35 -7.99
C PHE A 192 -0.78 -5.64 -9.45
N GLY A 193 -0.84 -6.89 -9.89
CA GLY A 193 -0.43 -7.30 -11.25
C GLY A 193 -1.48 -7.08 -12.35
N ASN A 194 -2.55 -6.35 -12.09
CA ASN A 194 -3.65 -6.17 -13.06
C ASN A 194 -3.60 -4.81 -13.78
N ASP A 195 -3.29 -4.84 -15.07
CA ASP A 195 -3.19 -3.65 -15.94
C ASP A 195 -4.49 -2.84 -16.04
N ASP A 196 -5.65 -3.51 -16.07
CA ASP A 196 -6.93 -2.80 -16.20
C ASP A 196 -7.29 -2.05 -14.91
N LEU A 197 -6.96 -2.63 -13.76
CA LEU A 197 -7.09 -1.97 -12.47
C LEU A 197 -6.13 -0.77 -12.37
N TYR A 198 -4.89 -0.92 -12.86
CA TYR A 198 -3.94 0.19 -12.94
C TYR A 198 -4.47 1.34 -13.81
N LYS A 199 -4.98 1.04 -15.01
CA LYS A 199 -5.57 2.05 -15.90
C LYS A 199 -6.74 2.79 -15.22
N ARG A 200 -7.63 2.07 -14.53
CA ARG A 200 -8.76 2.69 -13.81
C ARG A 200 -8.30 3.66 -12.71
N LEU A 201 -7.19 3.35 -12.03
CA LEU A 201 -6.61 4.19 -10.98
C LEU A 201 -5.80 5.39 -11.51
N ASN A 202 -5.18 5.26 -12.69
CA ASN A 202 -4.14 6.18 -13.16
C ASN A 202 -4.48 6.94 -14.45
N ASP A 203 -5.61 6.67 -15.09
CA ASP A 203 -6.06 7.41 -16.26
C ASP A 203 -6.44 8.86 -15.88
N GLU A 204 -6.05 9.83 -16.70
CA GLU A 204 -6.29 11.26 -16.44
C GLU A 204 -7.76 11.67 -16.55
N ASN A 205 -8.53 10.85 -17.26
CA ASN A 205 -9.94 11.03 -17.50
C ASN A 205 -10.79 10.23 -16.52
N SER A 206 -10.19 9.47 -15.60
CA SER A 206 -10.91 8.75 -14.55
C SER A 206 -11.28 9.68 -13.38
N PHE A 207 -12.27 9.24 -12.60
CA PHE A 207 -12.62 9.86 -11.33
C PHE A 207 -12.99 8.77 -10.33
N ASP A 208 -12.79 9.05 -9.05
CA ASP A 208 -13.23 8.18 -7.99
C ASP A 208 -14.73 8.41 -7.75
N CYS A 209 -15.54 7.42 -8.14
CA CYS A 209 -17.00 7.52 -8.10
C CYS A 209 -17.54 7.74 -6.69
N ASN A 210 -16.94 7.08 -5.70
CA ASN A 210 -17.35 7.18 -4.31
C ASN A 210 -16.99 8.57 -3.76
N TRP A 211 -15.74 8.99 -3.93
CA TRP A 211 -15.28 10.29 -3.50
C TRP A 211 -16.10 11.43 -4.11
N VAL A 212 -16.33 11.42 -5.43
CA VAL A 212 -17.15 12.43 -6.10
C VAL A 212 -18.60 12.43 -5.61
N ARG A 213 -19.16 11.24 -5.34
CA ARG A 213 -20.52 11.11 -4.80
C ARG A 213 -20.66 11.85 -3.48
N TYR A 214 -19.72 11.67 -2.55
CA TYR A 214 -19.73 12.38 -1.27
C TYR A 214 -19.34 13.85 -1.42
N ARG A 215 -18.28 14.18 -2.16
CA ARG A 215 -17.76 15.54 -2.29
C ARG A 215 -18.75 16.53 -2.90
N TYR A 216 -19.54 16.07 -3.86
CA TYR A 216 -20.49 16.88 -4.62
C TYR A 216 -21.95 16.55 -4.32
N CYS A 217 -22.22 15.81 -3.23
CA CYS A 217 -23.55 15.44 -2.77
C CYS A 217 -24.42 14.75 -3.86
N MET A 218 -23.81 13.89 -4.68
CA MET A 218 -24.47 13.23 -5.81
C MET A 218 -25.05 11.85 -5.46
N HIS A 219 -25.45 11.63 -4.20
CA HIS A 219 -25.86 10.33 -3.65
C HIS A 219 -26.96 9.60 -4.45
N TYR A 220 -27.85 10.34 -5.11
CA TYR A 220 -28.99 9.78 -5.86
C TYR A 220 -28.76 9.67 -7.37
N ARG A 221 -27.53 9.87 -7.85
CA ARG A 221 -27.21 9.81 -9.28
C ARG A 221 -26.54 8.47 -9.60
N SER A 222 -26.88 7.90 -10.76
CA SER A 222 -26.14 6.78 -11.33
C SER A 222 -24.70 7.20 -11.66
N ASP A 223 -23.77 6.24 -11.67
CA ASP A 223 -22.36 6.48 -11.97
C ASP A 223 -22.16 7.13 -13.34
N GLU A 224 -22.96 6.73 -14.34
CA GLU A 224 -22.97 7.35 -15.66
C GLU A 224 -23.37 8.84 -15.60
N ARG A 225 -24.43 9.18 -14.86
CA ARG A 225 -24.87 10.57 -14.71
C ARG A 225 -23.86 11.41 -13.93
N MET A 226 -23.20 10.81 -12.93
CA MET A 226 -22.09 11.45 -12.22
C MET A 226 -20.93 11.73 -13.17
N PHE A 227 -20.50 10.74 -13.96
CA PHE A 227 -19.40 10.89 -14.92
C PHE A 227 -19.67 12.00 -15.95
N ARG A 228 -20.88 12.01 -16.54
CA ARG A 228 -21.30 13.09 -17.45
C ARG A 228 -21.26 14.47 -16.78
N THR A 229 -21.65 14.55 -15.50
CA THR A 229 -21.60 15.80 -14.74
C THR A 229 -20.16 16.24 -14.46
N TYR A 230 -19.31 15.30 -14.03
CA TYR A 230 -17.87 15.51 -13.81
C TYR A 230 -17.21 16.08 -15.07
N LYS A 231 -17.43 15.47 -16.24
CA LYS A 231 -16.88 15.95 -17.51
C LYS A 231 -17.44 17.31 -17.92
N LYS A 232 -18.77 17.48 -17.91
CA LYS A 232 -19.43 18.73 -18.32
C LYS A 232 -18.96 19.93 -17.49
N ASN A 233 -18.84 19.75 -16.18
CA ASN A 233 -18.54 20.83 -15.24
C ASN A 233 -17.04 20.92 -14.90
N LYS A 234 -16.19 20.08 -15.51
CA LYS A 234 -14.74 20.00 -15.24
C LYS A 234 -14.44 19.89 -13.73
N LEU A 235 -15.17 19.02 -13.04
CA LEU A 235 -15.01 18.81 -11.59
C LEU A 235 -13.68 18.13 -11.28
N HIS A 236 -13.21 18.24 -10.04
CA HIS A 236 -12.10 17.41 -9.57
C HIS A 236 -12.57 15.97 -9.42
N GLY A 237 -11.74 15.02 -9.84
CA GLY A 237 -12.11 13.59 -9.83
C GLY A 237 -11.74 12.84 -8.55
N ASN A 238 -10.88 13.40 -7.71
CA ASN A 238 -10.39 12.80 -6.47
C ASN A 238 -9.82 13.88 -5.54
N ASN A 239 -9.45 13.50 -4.31
CA ASN A 239 -8.88 14.42 -3.34
C ASN A 239 -7.52 14.97 -3.74
N PHE A 240 -6.69 14.18 -4.43
CA PHE A 240 -5.33 14.58 -4.86
C PHE A 240 -5.35 15.73 -5.86
N ALA A 241 -6.40 15.82 -6.67
CA ALA A 241 -6.63 16.94 -7.58
C ALA A 241 -7.10 18.22 -6.86
N THR A 242 -7.28 18.17 -5.53
CA THR A 242 -7.68 19.30 -4.69
C THR A 242 -6.57 19.71 -3.74
N GLN A 243 -6.74 20.86 -3.07
CA GLN A 243 -5.85 21.33 -2.00
C GLN A 243 -6.39 21.02 -0.59
N LEU A 244 -7.39 20.13 -0.46
CA LEU A 244 -8.09 19.90 0.81
C LEU A 244 -7.35 18.95 1.76
N GLY A 245 -6.45 18.11 1.23
CA GLY A 245 -5.68 17.15 2.03
C GLY A 245 -6.58 16.29 2.92
N LYS A 246 -6.27 16.17 4.22
CA LYS A 246 -7.05 15.36 5.18
C LYS A 246 -8.52 15.79 5.30
N LYS A 247 -8.85 17.06 5.01
CA LYS A 247 -10.24 17.56 5.08
C LYS A 247 -11.08 17.15 3.87
N GLY A 248 -10.47 16.58 2.83
CA GLY A 248 -11.14 16.24 1.59
C GLY A 248 -11.53 14.78 1.47
N LEU A 249 -11.85 14.08 2.55
CA LEU A 249 -12.29 12.66 2.55
C LEU A 249 -11.32 11.69 1.81
N PRO A 250 -10.00 11.71 2.12
CA PRO A 250 -9.04 10.81 1.47
C PRO A 250 -9.42 9.34 1.67
N ASP A 251 -9.87 8.98 2.87
CA ASP A 251 -10.33 7.63 3.23
C ASP A 251 -11.59 7.19 2.47
N GLY A 252 -12.20 8.01 1.62
CA GLY A 252 -13.30 7.62 0.73
C GLY A 252 -12.86 7.17 -0.66
N MET A 253 -11.56 7.20 -0.93
CA MET A 253 -11.00 6.87 -2.25
C MET A 253 -10.63 5.38 -2.35
N ILE A 254 -10.67 4.86 -3.58
CA ILE A 254 -10.38 3.47 -3.93
C ILE A 254 -8.98 3.03 -3.50
N GLU A 255 -8.01 3.93 -3.45
CA GLU A 255 -6.64 3.67 -3.00
C GLU A 255 -6.63 3.01 -1.61
N HIS A 256 -7.34 3.61 -0.65
CA HIS A 256 -7.45 3.09 0.71
C HIS A 256 -8.20 1.74 0.79
N ALA A 257 -8.96 1.36 -0.24
CA ALA A 257 -9.60 0.04 -0.28
C ALA A 257 -8.58 -1.09 -0.48
N PHE A 258 -7.41 -0.81 -1.05
CA PHE A 258 -6.35 -1.81 -1.24
C PHE A 258 -5.78 -2.32 0.08
N GLU A 259 -5.52 -1.44 1.06
CA GLU A 259 -5.08 -1.82 2.41
C GLU A 259 -6.04 -2.84 3.05
N ARG A 260 -7.34 -2.71 2.76
CA ARG A 260 -8.42 -3.47 3.38
C ARG A 260 -8.63 -4.86 2.79
N ILE A 261 -8.08 -5.13 1.61
CA ILE A 261 -8.20 -6.44 0.95
C ILE A 261 -6.95 -7.32 1.10
N ILE A 262 -5.85 -6.81 1.65
CA ILE A 262 -4.59 -7.57 1.72
C ILE A 262 -4.75 -8.86 2.54
N ILE A 263 -5.17 -8.74 3.81
CA ILE A 263 -5.39 -9.90 4.70
C ILE A 263 -6.50 -10.80 4.14
N ASN A 264 -7.58 -10.21 3.61
CA ASN A 264 -8.65 -10.98 2.98
C ASN A 264 -8.14 -11.81 1.80
N THR A 265 -7.19 -11.29 1.02
CA THR A 265 -6.58 -12.01 -0.09
C THR A 265 -5.74 -13.20 0.39
N ILE A 266 -4.96 -13.01 1.47
CA ILE A 266 -4.18 -14.09 2.09
C ILE A 266 -5.11 -15.20 2.60
N ASN A 267 -6.14 -14.83 3.38
CA ASN A 267 -7.10 -15.78 3.92
C ASN A 267 -7.90 -16.50 2.82
N ASN A 268 -8.22 -15.81 1.73
CA ASN A 268 -8.93 -16.40 0.59
C ASN A 268 -8.17 -17.56 -0.08
N ILE A 269 -6.85 -17.61 0.05
CA ILE A 269 -6.03 -18.71 -0.45
C ILE A 269 -5.59 -19.68 0.65
N ASN A 270 -6.15 -19.57 1.86
CA ASN A 270 -5.71 -20.27 3.07
C ASN A 270 -4.21 -20.06 3.36
N GLY A 271 -3.72 -18.86 3.06
CA GLY A 271 -2.33 -18.48 3.29
C GLY A 271 -2.04 -18.19 4.75
N SER A 272 -0.75 -18.13 5.09
CA SER A 272 -0.29 -17.76 6.43
C SER A 272 0.22 -16.33 6.45
N TYR A 273 0.01 -15.63 7.56
CA TYR A 273 0.65 -14.34 7.79
C TYR A 273 1.08 -14.20 9.24
N HIS A 274 2.02 -13.29 9.47
CA HIS A 274 2.55 -12.97 10.78
C HIS A 274 2.32 -11.50 11.10
N VAL A 275 1.94 -11.21 12.33
CA VAL A 275 1.79 -9.85 12.85
C VAL A 275 2.84 -9.64 13.91
N VAL A 276 3.74 -8.71 13.63
CA VAL A 276 4.94 -8.47 14.40
C VAL A 276 4.61 -7.92 15.79
N ASN A 277 4.98 -8.64 16.84
CA ASN A 277 4.93 -8.16 18.22
C ASN A 277 6.34 -7.85 18.76
N ASN A 278 6.46 -6.77 19.54
CA ASN A 278 7.76 -6.29 20.05
C ASN A 278 8.53 -7.35 20.88
N GLU A 279 7.80 -8.25 21.56
CA GLU A 279 8.38 -9.33 22.37
C GLU A 279 9.09 -10.40 21.52
N GLU A 280 8.69 -10.60 20.26
CA GLU A 280 9.23 -11.69 19.43
C GLU A 280 10.65 -11.40 18.94
N PHE A 281 11.02 -10.12 18.79
CA PHE A 281 12.40 -9.76 18.44
C PHE A 281 13.36 -9.88 19.61
N GLU A 282 12.89 -9.89 20.86
CA GLU A 282 13.76 -10.21 22.00
C GLU A 282 14.31 -11.63 21.90
N ASN A 283 13.52 -12.58 21.38
CA ASN A 283 13.98 -13.96 21.18
C ASN A 283 15.04 -14.08 20.07
N TYR A 284 14.94 -13.29 19.00
CA TYR A 284 15.98 -13.23 17.97
C TYR A 284 17.28 -12.57 18.46
N ARG A 285 17.20 -11.64 19.43
CA ARG A 285 18.39 -11.02 20.06
C ARG A 285 19.22 -11.99 20.88
N ILE A 286 18.64 -13.09 21.36
CA ILE A 286 19.31 -14.07 22.24
C ILE A 286 20.00 -15.17 21.41
N SER A 287 19.70 -15.29 20.11
CA SER A 287 20.20 -16.36 19.25
C SER A 287 21.54 -16.09 18.52
N GLU A 288 22.33 -15.11 18.97
CA GLU A 288 23.71 -14.86 18.48
C GLU A 288 24.78 -15.50 19.37
#